data_AF-A0A178MX38-F1
#
_entry.id   AF-A0A178MX38-F1
#
_cell.length_a   1.000
_cell.length_b   1.000
_cell.length_c   1.000
_cell.angle_alpha   90.00
_cell.angle_beta   90.00
_cell.angle_gamma   90.00
#
_symmetry.space_group_name_H-M   'P 1'
#
loop_
_entity.id
_entity.type
_entity.pdbx_description
1 polymer ?
#
loop_
_entity_poly.entity_id
_entity_poly.type
_entity_poly.pdbx_seq_one_letter_code
_entity_poly.pdbx_strand_id
1 'polypeptide(L)'
;MRYATLLAGLALALVLAAPARADQATAMADIRSRPGVLDASIDDKGNLWVVVKNANISWPQYAAFMCDVVRPHKARVFISRIVDVTSVGRGKKSSEWKQLAQAACGG
;
A
#
# COMPACT_ATOMS: atom_id res chain seq x y z
N MET A 1 26.30 6.43 39.29
CA MET A 1 25.05 6.85 38.62
C MET A 1 25.35 7.34 37.19
N ARG A 2 25.56 6.44 36.23
CA ARG A 2 25.83 6.81 34.82
C ARG A 2 25.05 5.97 33.80
N TYR A 3 24.37 4.92 34.24
CA TYR A 3 23.62 3.99 33.38
C TYR A 3 22.15 4.38 33.19
N ALA A 4 21.59 5.23 34.05
CA ALA A 4 20.18 5.64 33.98
C ALA A 4 19.89 6.56 32.77
N THR A 5 20.86 7.35 32.34
CA THR A 5 20.69 8.32 31.24
C THR A 5 20.69 7.68 29.85
N LEU A 6 21.38 6.53 29.69
CA LEU A 6 21.46 5.81 28.40
C LEU A 6 20.17 5.03 28.09
N LEU A 7 19.48 4.51 29.13
CA LEU A 7 18.22 3.78 28.96
C LEU A 7 17.04 4.70 28.62
N ALA A 8 17.03 5.92 29.16
CA ALA A 8 15.98 6.91 28.88
C ALA A 8 16.01 7.41 27.42
N GLY A 9 17.19 7.51 26.81
CA GLY A 9 17.34 7.92 25.40
C GLY A 9 16.85 6.88 24.39
N LEU A 10 17.03 5.59 24.69
CA LEU A 10 16.60 4.49 23.80
C LEU A 10 15.07 4.34 23.76
N ALA A 11 14.41 4.57 24.89
CA ALA A 11 12.94 4.52 25.00
C ALA A 11 12.27 5.67 24.22
N LEU A 12 12.86 6.87 24.20
CA LEU A 12 12.34 8.01 23.44
C LEU A 12 12.47 7.85 21.92
N ALA A 13 13.54 7.18 21.46
CA ALA A 13 13.77 6.92 20.04
C ALA A 13 12.75 5.92 19.44
N LEU A 14 12.23 4.99 20.25
CA LEU A 14 11.24 4.00 19.82
C LEU A 14 9.84 4.59 19.58
N VAL A 15 9.50 5.70 20.23
CA VAL A 15 8.18 6.35 20.11
C VAL A 15 8.05 7.13 18.79
N LEU A 16 9.15 7.63 18.24
CA LEU A 16 9.14 8.50 17.06
C LEU A 16 9.06 7.74 15.71
N ALA A 17 9.32 6.43 15.70
CA ALA A 17 9.26 5.60 14.48
C ALA A 17 7.86 4.97 14.23
N ALA A 18 6.94 5.06 15.19
CA ALA A 18 5.62 4.47 15.10
C ALA A 18 4.65 5.09 14.05
N PRO A 19 4.65 6.41 13.76
CA PRO A 19 3.53 7.01 13.03
C PRO A 19 3.47 6.56 11.57
N ALA A 20 4.63 6.33 10.93
CA ALA A 20 4.69 5.98 9.52
C ALA A 20 4.17 4.56 9.23
N ARG A 21 4.38 3.61 10.15
CA ARG A 21 3.89 2.21 10.00
C ARG A 21 2.42 2.06 10.35
N ALA A 22 1.95 2.78 11.37
CA ALA A 22 0.54 2.79 11.73
C ALA A 22 -0.31 3.34 10.57
N ASP A 23 0.16 4.41 9.94
CA ASP A 23 -0.54 5.04 8.84
C ASP A 23 -0.62 4.13 7.59
N GLN A 24 0.47 3.45 7.21
CA GLN A 24 0.42 2.42 6.16
C GLN A 24 -0.56 1.29 6.47
N ALA A 25 -0.61 0.81 7.72
CA ALA A 25 -1.54 -0.23 8.11
C ALA A 25 -3.01 0.22 7.95
N THR A 26 -3.32 1.47 8.32
CA THR A 26 -4.65 2.05 8.10
C THR A 26 -4.97 2.21 6.61
N ALA A 27 -4.02 2.65 5.79
CA ALA A 27 -4.21 2.75 4.34
C ALA A 27 -4.52 1.38 3.73
N MET A 28 -3.80 0.34 4.15
CA MET A 28 -4.02 -1.02 3.68
C MET A 28 -5.37 -1.58 4.13
N ALA A 29 -5.81 -1.27 5.34
CA ALA A 29 -7.14 -1.65 5.82
C ALA A 29 -8.23 -1.01 4.97
N ASP A 30 -8.12 0.28 4.70
CA ASP A 30 -9.06 1.04 3.88
C ASP A 30 -9.08 0.58 2.43
N ILE A 31 -7.95 0.17 1.85
CA ILE A 31 -7.91 -0.41 0.51
C ILE A 31 -8.58 -1.79 0.48
N ARG A 32 -8.25 -2.66 1.44
CA ARG A 32 -8.81 -4.02 1.50
C ARG A 32 -10.31 -4.03 1.79
N SER A 33 -10.85 -2.97 2.40
CA SER A 33 -12.29 -2.82 2.59
C SER A 33 -13.04 -2.39 1.32
N ARG A 34 -12.35 -2.10 0.21
CA ARG A 34 -13.01 -1.66 -1.03
C ARG A 34 -13.60 -2.84 -1.81
N PRO A 35 -14.76 -2.65 -2.46
CA PRO A 35 -15.38 -3.70 -3.26
C PRO A 35 -14.46 -4.18 -4.38
N GLY A 36 -14.36 -5.50 -4.54
CA GLY A 36 -13.58 -6.15 -5.61
C GLY A 36 -12.09 -6.33 -5.30
N VAL A 37 -11.58 -5.78 -4.20
CA VAL A 37 -10.21 -6.04 -3.73
C VAL A 37 -10.16 -7.41 -3.07
N LEU A 38 -9.29 -8.28 -3.59
CA LEU A 38 -9.04 -9.62 -3.04
C LEU A 38 -7.82 -9.61 -2.11
N ASP A 39 -6.80 -8.86 -2.50
CA ASP A 39 -5.63 -8.58 -1.68
C ASP A 39 -5.04 -7.24 -2.12
N ALA A 40 -4.20 -6.66 -1.27
CA ALA A 40 -3.41 -5.51 -1.62
C ALA A 40 -2.08 -5.49 -0.84
N SER A 41 -1.08 -4.86 -1.43
CA SER A 41 0.21 -4.59 -0.78
C SER A 41 0.82 -3.29 -1.27
N ILE A 42 1.68 -2.68 -0.46
CA ILE A 42 2.52 -1.54 -0.86
C ILE A 42 3.97 -2.04 -0.82
N ASP A 43 4.70 -1.86 -1.92
CA ASP A 43 6.13 -2.16 -1.95
C ASP A 43 6.98 -0.97 -1.48
N ASP A 44 8.28 -1.22 -1.26
CA ASP A 44 9.21 -0.19 -0.77
C ASP A 44 9.42 0.98 -1.75
N LYS A 45 8.99 0.83 -3.00
CA LYS A 45 9.05 1.87 -4.03
C LYS A 45 7.78 2.72 -4.06
N GLY A 46 6.81 2.44 -3.19
CA GLY A 46 5.53 3.14 -3.14
C GLY A 46 4.58 2.77 -4.27
N ASN A 47 4.72 1.57 -4.85
CA ASN A 47 3.66 1.02 -5.69
C ASN A 47 2.64 0.34 -4.78
N LEU A 48 1.39 0.79 -4.88
CA LEU A 48 0.23 0.07 -4.36
C LEU A 48 -0.18 -0.98 -5.39
N TRP A 49 -0.08 -2.25 -5.02
CA TRP A 49 -0.54 -3.39 -5.81
C TRP A 49 -1.90 -3.82 -5.28
N VAL A 50 -2.94 -3.69 -6.09
CA VAL A 50 -4.30 -4.10 -5.77
C VAL A 50 -4.67 -5.30 -6.62
N VAL A 51 -4.90 -6.44 -5.97
CA VAL A 51 -5.27 -7.69 -6.61
C VAL A 51 -6.79 -7.78 -6.69
N VAL A 52 -7.30 -7.96 -7.91
CA VAL A 52 -8.75 -7.99 -8.18
C VAL A 52 -9.09 -9.15 -9.11
N LYS A 53 -10.36 -9.55 -9.13
CA LYS A 53 -10.89 -10.39 -10.21
C LYS A 53 -11.25 -9.50 -11.41
N ASN A 54 -10.74 -9.83 -12.60
CA ASN A 54 -11.07 -9.07 -13.80
C ASN A 54 -12.59 -9.07 -14.06
N ALA A 55 -13.13 -7.91 -14.42
CA ALA A 55 -14.55 -7.60 -14.50
C ALA A 55 -14.78 -6.49 -15.54
N ASN A 56 -16.03 -6.31 -15.98
CA ASN A 56 -16.38 -5.31 -16.99
C ASN A 56 -16.58 -3.91 -16.35
N ILE A 57 -15.47 -3.30 -15.91
CA ILE A 57 -15.45 -1.94 -15.34
C ILE A 57 -14.28 -1.13 -15.90
N SER A 58 -14.28 0.18 -15.65
CA SER A 58 -13.15 1.04 -16.01
C SER A 58 -12.01 0.91 -15.00
N TRP A 59 -11.06 0.02 -15.30
CA TRP A 59 -9.86 -0.17 -14.48
C TRP A 59 -9.00 1.09 -14.28
N PRO A 60 -8.83 1.98 -15.28
CA PRO A 60 -8.13 3.25 -15.06
C PRO A 60 -8.81 4.16 -14.03
N GLN A 61 -10.15 4.26 -14.05
CA GLN A 61 -10.91 5.03 -13.05
C GLN A 61 -10.78 4.39 -11.67
N TYR A 62 -10.84 3.06 -11.59
CA TYR A 62 -10.64 2.34 -10.35
C TYR A 62 -9.22 2.53 -9.78
N ALA A 63 -8.20 2.55 -10.63
CA ALA A 63 -6.82 2.83 -10.23
C ALA A 63 -6.67 4.25 -9.64
N ALA A 64 -7.30 5.25 -10.26
CA ALA A 64 -7.34 6.62 -9.75
C ALA A 64 -8.10 6.73 -8.42
N PHE A 65 -9.24 6.04 -8.31
CA PHE A 65 -10.00 5.96 -7.06
C PHE A 65 -9.15 5.38 -5.91
N MET A 66 -8.30 4.37 -6.17
CA MET A 66 -7.39 3.86 -5.15
C MET A 66 -6.35 4.89 -4.69
N CYS A 67 -5.92 5.81 -5.56
CA CYS A 67 -5.10 6.95 -5.14
C CYS A 67 -5.88 7.87 -4.19
N ASP A 68 -7.16 8.13 -4.44
CA ASP A 68 -7.99 8.93 -3.53
C ASP A 68 -8.18 8.26 -2.16
N VAL A 69 -8.32 6.93 -2.13
CA VAL A 69 -8.44 6.15 -0.89
C VAL A 69 -7.16 6.24 -0.05
N VAL A 70 -5.97 6.16 -0.67
CA VAL A 70 -4.70 6.25 0.09
C VAL A 70 -4.29 7.68 0.43
N ARG A 71 -4.76 8.70 -0.31
CA ARG A 71 -4.38 10.12 -0.12
C ARG A 71 -4.49 10.65 1.31
N PRO A 72 -5.56 10.36 2.10
CA PRO A 72 -5.63 10.84 3.49
C PRO A 72 -4.58 10.21 4.39
N HIS A 73 -4.04 9.05 4.01
CA HIS A 73 -2.96 8.40 4.72
C HIS A 73 -1.61 9.02 4.30
N LYS A 74 -0.69 9.18 5.24
CA LYS A 74 0.73 9.50 4.98
C LYS A 74 1.52 8.32 4.38
N ALA A 75 0.84 7.31 3.85
CA ALA A 75 1.41 6.18 3.16
C ALA A 75 2.07 6.67 1.87
N ARG A 76 3.37 6.43 1.72
CA ARG A 76 4.16 6.82 0.54
C ARG A 76 3.75 6.00 -0.68
N VAL A 77 2.58 6.26 -1.24
CA VAL A 77 2.06 5.63 -2.46
C VAL A 77 2.14 6.64 -3.60
N PHE A 78 2.87 6.28 -4.65
CA PHE A 78 3.06 7.12 -5.83
C PHE A 78 2.32 6.59 -7.05
N ILE A 79 2.13 5.27 -7.11
CA ILE A 79 1.47 4.59 -8.23
C ILE A 79 0.52 3.54 -7.69
N SER A 80 -0.73 3.59 -8.11
CA SER A 80 -1.71 2.51 -7.93
C SER A 80 -1.67 1.58 -9.14
N ARG A 81 -1.52 0.28 -8.92
CA ARG A 81 -1.47 -0.77 -9.94
C ARG A 81 -2.56 -1.79 -9.66
N ILE A 82 -3.45 -1.97 -10.62
CA ILE A 82 -4.53 -2.95 -10.54
C ILE A 82 -4.11 -4.19 -11.31
N VAL A 83 -4.10 -5.36 -10.66
CA VAL A 83 -3.64 -6.61 -11.26
C VAL A 83 -4.69 -7.71 -11.18
N ASP A 84 -4.74 -8.53 -12.22
CA ASP A 84 -5.64 -9.67 -12.30
C ASP A 84 -5.14 -10.82 -11.42
N VAL A 85 -5.97 -11.27 -10.48
CA VAL A 85 -5.68 -12.37 -9.55
C VAL A 85 -5.24 -13.65 -10.25
N THR A 86 -5.69 -13.89 -11.48
CA THR A 86 -5.31 -15.08 -12.26
C THR A 86 -3.82 -15.13 -12.61
N SER A 87 -3.14 -13.98 -12.56
CA SER A 87 -1.71 -13.84 -12.80
C SER A 87 -0.86 -13.76 -11.53
N VAL A 88 -1.51 -13.62 -10.36
CA VAL A 88 -0.85 -13.52 -9.05
C VAL A 88 -0.65 -14.92 -8.47
N GLY A 89 0.56 -15.21 -7.98
CA GLY A 89 0.93 -16.51 -7.40
C GLY A 89 1.73 -17.44 -8.32
N ARG A 90 2.03 -18.65 -7.83
CA ARG A 90 2.90 -19.67 -8.45
C ARG A 90 4.38 -19.27 -8.61
N GLY A 91 4.91 -18.42 -7.72
CA GLY A 91 6.30 -17.98 -7.76
C GLY A 91 6.61 -16.90 -8.79
N LYS A 92 5.60 -16.36 -9.48
CA LYS A 92 5.76 -15.25 -10.42
C LYS A 92 6.09 -13.95 -9.70
N LYS A 93 7.05 -13.19 -10.24
CA LYS A 93 7.40 -11.86 -9.74
C LYS A 93 6.31 -10.85 -10.09
N SER A 94 6.21 -9.75 -9.33
CA SER A 94 5.24 -8.68 -9.60
C SER A 94 5.38 -8.05 -10.98
N SER A 95 6.57 -8.11 -11.59
CA SER A 95 6.83 -7.71 -12.97
C SER A 95 6.14 -8.59 -14.03
N GLU A 96 5.72 -9.79 -13.67
CA GLU A 96 5.07 -10.77 -14.56
C GLU A 96 3.54 -10.80 -14.38
N TRP A 97 3.01 -10.04 -13.43
CA TRP A 97 1.58 -9.97 -13.20
C TRP A 97 0.88 -9.20 -14.31
N LYS A 98 -0.30 -9.65 -14.68
CA LYS A 98 -1.16 -9.00 -15.67
C LYS A 98 -1.76 -7.74 -15.05
N GLN A 99 -1.23 -6.59 -15.47
CA GLN A 99 -1.76 -5.29 -15.09
C GLN A 99 -3.00 -4.96 -15.92
N LEU A 100 -4.09 -4.62 -15.23
CA LEU A 100 -5.35 -4.19 -15.84
C LEU A 100 -5.35 -2.67 -16.05
N ALA A 101 -4.77 -1.93 -15.10
CA ALA A 101 -4.54 -0.49 -15.19
C ALA A 101 -3.50 -0.01 -14.18
N GLN A 102 -3.03 1.21 -14.35
CA GLN A 102 -2.26 1.94 -13.35
C GLN A 102 -2.64 3.43 -13.34
N ALA A 103 -2.45 4.08 -12.20
CA ALA A 103 -2.62 5.53 -12.04
C ALA A 103 -1.50 6.11 -11.17
N ALA A 104 -1.01 7.31 -11.52
CA ALA A 104 -0.09 8.07 -10.67
C ALA A 104 -0.89 8.85 -9.62
N CYS A 105 -0.46 8.79 -8.36
CA CYS A 105 -1.16 9.41 -7.24
C CYS A 105 -0.67 10.85 -6.94
N GLY A 106 0.18 11.41 -7.79
CA GLY A 106 0.80 12.75 -7.63
C GLY A 106 0.00 13.91 -8.23
N GLY A 107 -1.32 13.78 -8.32
CA GLY A 107 -2.23 14.83 -8.79
C GLY A 107 -2.87 15.61 -7.64
#